data_AF-A0AA88XKI5-F1
#
_entry.id   AF-A0AA88XKI5-F1
#
_cell.length_a   1.000
_cell.length_b   1.000
_cell.length_c   1.000
_cell.angle_alpha   90.00
_cell.angle_beta   90.00
_cell.angle_gamma   90.00
#
_symmetry.space_group_name_H-M   'P 1'
#
loop_
_entity.id
_entity.type
_entity.pdbx_description
1 polymer ?
#
loop_
_entity_poly.entity_id
_entity_poly.type
_entity_poly.pdbx_seq_one_letter_code
_entity_poly.pdbx_strand_id
1 'polypeptide(L)'
;MPYVQFINIGNHRLLSSPPSSILSWQQNHSGGKDDTHWEVFITQLLLGVGVCNTMLIQDTNKNDTKSTYAACFRSQSQNSEPTTPDCVKAFIMYAQDLAKIFNFKEEEINYLWSLERETQSMFYNHHRRKRQAVFLPVRKECRLLSQYERQNLFYAIRSLKMDTSNPNEYDTLANLHRGDSFQPHAHDGSNFLGWHRVYLMYYERALRRRRAGVTLCFWDTTMEFNLGMENWAETAVFSSDFFGNRREIVTTGPFRDWPLPPGLDFPFLTRNLSIQGGMPFDSRAAYSIFYNPNTIIHSTVTVEGFGFDTITNRLGETRDVTIEGEHNNVHNWVGGVMGLLDPAPQDPIFFFHHCYIDYAWERFREKMKRYGRDPTTDYPGHGVEADLHDANYPMIGFEWYRNIDGYSDFFTQNVYRYESPTCQACYNSPYTVCGPENQCIARMNYPGMEIDQGPPSQSAPYVALSAQAGATAFASSSGRRFVATSNSE
;
A
#
# COMPACT_ATOMS: atom_id res chain seq x y z
N MET A 1 32.44 61.05 -17.28
CA MET A 1 33.07 60.77 -18.60
C MET A 1 32.75 59.33 -19.00
N PRO A 2 32.54 59.04 -20.30
CA PRO A 2 31.15 58.79 -20.73
C PRO A 2 30.92 57.61 -21.71
N TYR A 3 29.65 57.12 -21.74
CA TYR A 3 28.92 56.60 -22.94
C TYR A 3 29.49 55.32 -23.63
N VAL A 4 28.82 54.58 -24.52
CA VAL A 4 27.59 54.77 -25.36
C VAL A 4 26.70 53.50 -25.33
N GLN A 5 25.43 53.67 -25.74
CA GLN A 5 24.37 52.67 -26.03
C GLN A 5 24.79 51.60 -27.09
N PHE A 6 24.01 50.53 -27.33
CA PHE A 6 22.80 50.56 -28.18
C PHE A 6 21.66 49.63 -27.72
N ILE A 7 20.43 50.14 -27.84
CA ILE A 7 19.19 49.37 -27.95
C ILE A 7 18.91 49.17 -29.45
N ASN A 8 18.42 48.01 -29.87
CA ASN A 8 17.45 47.99 -30.97
C ASN A 8 16.45 46.83 -30.87
N ILE A 9 15.27 47.04 -31.44
CA ILE A 9 14.07 46.20 -31.35
C ILE A 9 13.89 45.45 -32.67
N GLY A 10 13.40 44.20 -32.65
CA GLY A 10 13.10 43.46 -33.87
C GLY A 10 12.20 42.24 -33.63
N ASN A 11 10.92 42.35 -33.99
CA ASN A 11 10.02 41.20 -34.11
C ASN A 11 10.50 40.26 -35.24
N HIS A 12 10.21 38.96 -35.16
CA HIS A 12 9.33 38.26 -36.11
C HIS A 12 9.07 36.80 -35.72
N ARG A 13 7.87 36.29 -36.04
CA ARG A 13 7.49 34.86 -35.99
C ARG A 13 8.06 34.10 -37.19
N LEU A 14 8.15 32.76 -37.07
CA LEU A 14 7.80 31.67 -38.03
C LEU A 14 8.46 30.38 -37.49
N LEU A 15 7.76 29.28 -37.15
CA LEU A 15 7.08 28.28 -38.01
C LEU A 15 7.98 27.64 -39.10
N SER A 16 8.47 26.43 -38.85
CA SER A 16 8.55 25.34 -39.84
C SER A 16 8.91 23.97 -39.22
N SER A 17 8.29 22.92 -39.75
CA SER A 17 8.50 21.50 -39.42
C SER A 17 9.69 20.89 -40.22
N PRO A 18 10.09 19.62 -40.03
CA PRO A 18 11.41 19.12 -40.44
C PRO A 18 11.49 18.63 -41.91
N PRO A 19 12.71 18.50 -42.48
CA PRO A 19 12.94 17.90 -43.78
C PRO A 19 13.07 16.36 -43.74
N SER A 20 12.78 15.72 -44.86
CA SER A 20 12.89 14.27 -45.09
C SER A 20 13.55 13.98 -46.46
N SER A 21 13.77 12.69 -46.79
CA SER A 21 14.44 12.14 -48.00
C SER A 21 15.97 12.30 -47.99
N ILE A 22 16.80 11.32 -48.39
CA ILE A 22 17.01 10.62 -49.69
C ILE A 22 17.91 9.38 -49.37
N LEU A 23 17.93 8.21 -50.04
CA LEU A 23 17.30 7.68 -51.27
C LEU A 23 17.14 6.14 -51.20
N SER A 24 16.69 5.49 -52.28
CA SER A 24 16.47 4.06 -52.52
C SER A 24 17.63 3.29 -53.18
N TRP A 25 17.63 1.95 -53.10
CA TRP A 25 17.98 1.05 -54.22
C TRP A 25 17.05 -0.16 -54.26
N GLN A 26 16.81 -0.74 -55.44
CA GLN A 26 15.60 -1.54 -55.73
C GLN A 26 15.93 -2.81 -56.53
N GLN A 27 15.24 -3.93 -56.22
CA GLN A 27 14.82 -5.05 -57.11
C GLN A 27 15.81 -5.68 -58.11
N ASN A 28 15.95 -7.00 -58.24
CA ASN A 28 14.90 -7.99 -58.57
C ASN A 28 15.50 -9.42 -58.56
N HIS A 29 14.67 -10.46 -58.43
CA HIS A 29 14.54 -11.61 -59.36
C HIS A 29 13.51 -12.62 -58.83
N SER A 30 12.86 -13.36 -59.73
CA SER A 30 11.70 -14.22 -59.48
C SER A 30 11.93 -15.66 -59.94
N GLY A 31 11.38 -16.66 -59.25
CA GLY A 31 11.04 -17.96 -59.85
C GLY A 31 11.12 -19.19 -58.95
N GLY A 32 10.13 -20.09 -59.11
CA GLY A 32 10.37 -21.54 -59.06
C GLY A 32 10.02 -22.32 -57.78
N LYS A 33 8.83 -22.93 -57.82
CA LYS A 33 8.42 -24.23 -57.23
C LYS A 33 9.49 -25.13 -56.60
N ASP A 34 9.13 -25.81 -55.50
CA ASP A 34 8.72 -27.23 -55.57
C ASP A 34 7.94 -27.70 -54.33
N ASP A 35 7.04 -28.66 -54.54
CA ASP A 35 6.14 -29.26 -53.54
C ASP A 35 6.78 -30.46 -52.82
N THR A 36 6.37 -30.75 -51.58
CA THR A 36 5.99 -32.12 -51.13
C THR A 36 5.36 -32.15 -49.72
N HIS A 37 4.03 -32.28 -49.71
CA HIS A 37 3.13 -33.03 -48.78
C HIS A 37 3.61 -33.35 -47.33
N TRP A 38 2.78 -33.12 -46.29
CA TRP A 38 1.64 -34.01 -45.99
C TRP A 38 0.39 -33.35 -45.34
N GLU A 39 -0.73 -34.07 -45.38
CA GLU A 39 -2.15 -33.62 -45.34
C GLU A 39 -3.02 -34.59 -44.48
N VAL A 40 -4.24 -34.31 -43.97
CA VAL A 40 -5.13 -33.12 -43.97
C VAL A 40 -6.16 -33.26 -42.81
N PHE A 41 -6.43 -32.20 -42.03
CA PHE A 41 -7.62 -31.99 -41.14
C PHE A 41 -7.82 -33.00 -39.96
N ILE A 42 -8.42 -32.64 -38.81
CA ILE A 42 -9.86 -32.31 -38.58
C ILE A 42 -10.06 -31.19 -37.53
N THR A 43 -11.21 -30.53 -37.64
CA THR A 43 -11.71 -29.33 -36.94
C THR A 43 -12.20 -29.49 -35.50
N GLN A 44 -11.91 -28.45 -34.68
CA GLN A 44 -12.74 -27.81 -33.63
C GLN A 44 -13.37 -28.64 -32.48
N LEU A 45 -12.84 -28.41 -31.27
CA LEU A 45 -13.52 -27.93 -30.03
C LEU A 45 -12.37 -27.52 -29.06
N LEU A 46 -12.08 -26.25 -28.75
CA LEU A 46 -12.81 -25.28 -27.90
C LEU A 46 -13.42 -25.94 -26.63
N LEU A 47 -13.11 -25.55 -25.38
CA LEU A 47 -12.26 -24.50 -24.78
C LEU A 47 -11.91 -24.94 -23.33
N GLY A 48 -10.89 -24.34 -22.69
CA GLY A 48 -10.97 -24.15 -21.22
C GLY A 48 -9.90 -24.72 -20.28
N VAL A 49 -8.65 -24.98 -20.70
CA VAL A 49 -7.49 -24.97 -19.76
C VAL A 49 -6.35 -24.17 -20.39
N GLY A 50 -6.41 -22.85 -20.27
CA GLY A 50 -5.32 -21.96 -20.62
C GLY A 50 -4.25 -22.04 -19.55
N VAL A 51 -3.22 -22.87 -19.77
CA VAL A 51 -1.98 -22.83 -18.98
C VAL A 51 -1.41 -21.42 -19.10
N CYS A 52 -1.49 -20.65 -18.02
CA CYS A 52 -0.72 -19.41 -17.91
C CYS A 52 0.76 -19.82 -17.87
N ASN A 53 1.41 -19.77 -19.02
CA ASN A 53 2.85 -19.60 -19.08
C ASN A 53 3.15 -18.26 -18.41
N THR A 54 3.47 -18.31 -17.12
CA THR A 54 4.22 -17.24 -16.46
C THR A 54 5.44 -16.96 -17.33
N MET A 55 5.51 -15.75 -17.90
CA MET A 55 6.76 -15.28 -18.48
C MET A 55 7.73 -15.08 -17.32
N LEU A 56 8.42 -16.14 -16.97
CA LEU A 56 9.61 -16.13 -16.13
C LEU A 56 10.65 -15.24 -16.84
N ILE A 57 10.67 -13.95 -16.49
CA ILE A 57 11.79 -13.07 -16.81
C ILE A 57 12.95 -13.40 -15.85
N GLN A 58 13.45 -14.62 -15.98
CA GLN A 58 14.76 -15.00 -15.45
C GLN A 58 15.82 -14.43 -16.41
N ASP A 59 16.13 -13.15 -16.26
CA ASP A 59 17.31 -12.56 -16.90
C ASP A 59 18.57 -13.04 -16.17
N THR A 60 19.14 -14.13 -16.67
CA THR A 60 20.29 -14.84 -16.10
C THR A 60 21.60 -14.07 -16.16
N ASN A 61 21.60 -12.82 -16.65
CA ASN A 61 22.78 -11.97 -16.80
C ASN A 61 22.86 -10.76 -15.84
N LYS A 62 22.02 -10.66 -14.79
CA LYS A 62 22.12 -9.61 -13.75
C LYS A 62 23.30 -9.78 -12.78
N ASN A 63 24.51 -10.01 -13.29
CA ASN A 63 25.73 -9.73 -12.53
C ASN A 63 25.94 -8.21 -12.43
N ASP A 64 26.07 -7.73 -11.20
CA ASP A 64 26.50 -6.37 -10.80
C ASP A 64 25.68 -5.14 -11.27
N THR A 65 24.41 -5.34 -11.62
CA THR A 65 23.45 -4.21 -11.58
C THR A 65 23.14 -3.79 -10.13
N LYS A 66 23.18 -4.73 -9.17
CA LYS A 66 22.78 -4.51 -7.77
C LYS A 66 23.67 -3.52 -7.00
N SER A 67 24.95 -3.32 -7.37
CA SER A 67 25.82 -2.32 -6.73
C SER A 67 25.73 -0.93 -7.40
N THR A 68 25.49 -0.91 -8.70
CA THR A 68 25.58 0.28 -9.56
C THR A 68 24.45 1.28 -9.31
N TYR A 69 23.18 0.86 -9.16
CA TYR A 69 22.06 1.78 -8.83
C TYR A 69 22.42 2.71 -7.68
N ALA A 70 22.66 2.15 -6.49
CA ALA A 70 22.97 2.96 -5.33
C ALA A 70 24.35 3.64 -5.45
N ALA A 71 25.29 3.19 -6.28
CA ALA A 71 26.53 3.94 -6.55
C ALA A 71 26.28 5.22 -7.38
N CYS A 72 25.31 5.19 -8.30
CA CYS A 72 24.93 6.31 -9.16
C CYS A 72 24.51 7.56 -8.40
N PHE A 73 23.76 7.40 -7.31
CA PHE A 73 23.29 8.52 -6.49
C PHE A 73 24.02 8.65 -5.15
N ARG A 74 24.81 7.66 -4.70
CA ARG A 74 25.72 7.81 -3.52
C ARG A 74 26.90 8.78 -3.77
N SER A 75 27.25 9.05 -5.03
CA SER A 75 28.47 9.80 -5.39
C SER A 75 28.25 11.26 -5.82
N GLN A 76 27.02 11.68 -6.13
CA GLN A 76 26.78 12.97 -6.76
C GLN A 76 26.66 14.13 -5.78
N SER A 77 27.57 15.10 -5.94
CA SER A 77 27.40 16.45 -5.40
C SER A 77 26.24 17.15 -6.12
N GLN A 78 25.63 18.17 -5.50
CA GLN A 78 24.34 18.76 -5.94
C GLN A 78 24.27 19.38 -7.37
N ASN A 79 25.33 19.31 -8.18
CA ASN A 79 25.41 19.90 -9.53
C ASN A 79 26.01 18.96 -10.62
N SER A 80 26.11 17.64 -10.40
CA SER A 80 26.55 16.69 -11.45
C SER A 80 25.37 15.92 -12.04
N GLU A 81 25.23 15.91 -13.37
CA GLU A 81 24.23 15.09 -14.09
C GLU A 81 24.52 13.58 -13.99
N PRO A 82 23.51 12.69 -14.11
CA PRO A 82 23.67 11.24 -14.00
C PRO A 82 24.29 10.62 -15.27
N THR A 83 25.57 10.89 -15.51
CA THR A 83 26.22 10.68 -16.83
C THR A 83 26.95 9.35 -17.02
N THR A 84 27.00 8.43 -16.05
CA THR A 84 27.58 7.10 -16.32
C THR A 84 26.56 6.20 -17.02
N PRO A 85 26.97 5.39 -18.03
CA PRO A 85 26.05 4.54 -18.78
C PRO A 85 25.24 3.55 -17.92
N ASP A 86 25.82 3.06 -16.82
CA ASP A 86 25.15 2.13 -15.90
C ASP A 86 24.00 2.81 -15.15
N CYS A 87 24.15 4.11 -14.81
CA CYS A 87 23.10 4.91 -14.18
C CYS A 87 21.94 5.20 -15.12
N VAL A 88 22.25 5.46 -16.39
CA VAL A 88 21.26 5.67 -17.45
C VAL A 88 20.51 4.36 -17.72
N LYS A 89 21.22 3.23 -17.79
CA LYS A 89 20.61 1.90 -17.94
C LYS A 89 19.70 1.55 -16.75
N ALA A 90 20.18 1.76 -15.53
CA ALA A 90 19.43 1.61 -14.29
C ALA A 90 18.10 2.39 -14.31
N PHE A 91 18.18 3.69 -14.61
CA PHE A 91 17.03 4.58 -14.72
C PHE A 91 16.02 4.12 -15.79
N ILE A 92 16.51 3.68 -16.96
CA ILE A 92 15.67 3.14 -18.03
C ILE A 92 14.95 1.85 -17.62
N MET A 93 15.58 0.98 -16.82
CA MET A 93 14.94 -0.25 -16.34
C MET A 93 13.75 0.07 -15.41
N TYR A 94 13.94 0.89 -14.38
CA TYR A 94 12.83 1.29 -13.51
C TYR A 94 11.72 2.04 -14.25
N ALA A 95 12.06 2.89 -15.23
CA ALA A 95 11.07 3.55 -16.09
C ALA A 95 10.23 2.53 -16.88
N GLN A 96 10.87 1.48 -17.40
CA GLN A 96 10.19 0.40 -18.11
C GLN A 96 9.35 -0.45 -17.18
N ASP A 97 9.82 -0.73 -15.97
CA ASP A 97 9.10 -1.58 -15.03
C ASP A 97 7.87 -0.83 -14.47
N LEU A 98 7.97 0.47 -14.16
CA LEU A 98 6.80 1.31 -13.87
C LEU A 98 5.80 1.39 -15.03
N ALA A 99 6.27 1.57 -16.26
CA ALA A 99 5.41 1.66 -17.43
C ALA A 99 4.74 0.32 -17.80
N LYS A 100 5.40 -0.83 -17.56
CA LYS A 100 4.90 -2.16 -17.90
C LYS A 100 4.03 -2.78 -16.80
N ILE A 101 4.43 -2.64 -15.53
CA ILE A 101 3.77 -3.29 -14.39
C ILE A 101 2.52 -2.50 -13.98
N PHE A 102 2.64 -1.18 -13.83
CA PHE A 102 1.55 -0.32 -13.36
C PHE A 102 0.80 0.42 -14.49
N ASN A 103 1.21 0.23 -15.76
CA ASN A 103 0.68 0.94 -16.92
C ASN A 103 0.72 2.48 -16.77
N PHE A 104 1.75 3.00 -16.10
CA PHE A 104 1.89 4.42 -15.81
C PHE A 104 2.30 5.26 -17.01
N LYS A 105 1.75 6.47 -17.08
CA LYS A 105 2.19 7.53 -18.00
C LYS A 105 3.51 8.13 -17.53
N GLU A 106 4.23 8.76 -18.46
CA GLU A 106 5.48 9.48 -18.18
C GLU A 106 5.34 10.54 -17.08
N GLU A 107 4.20 11.24 -17.01
CA GLU A 107 3.89 12.23 -15.97
C GLU A 107 3.82 11.61 -14.57
N GLU A 108 3.20 10.43 -14.45
CA GLU A 108 3.06 9.67 -13.20
C GLU A 108 4.42 9.16 -12.72
N ILE A 109 5.19 8.58 -13.64
CA ILE A 109 6.56 8.11 -13.42
C ILE A 109 7.44 9.27 -12.91
N ASN A 110 7.39 10.43 -13.58
CA ASN A 110 8.14 11.62 -13.17
C ASN A 110 7.73 12.14 -11.78
N TYR A 111 6.44 12.11 -11.45
CA TYR A 111 5.94 12.49 -10.13
C TYR A 111 6.46 11.54 -9.04
N LEU A 112 6.37 10.22 -9.25
CA LEU A 112 6.86 9.20 -8.32
C LEU A 112 8.38 9.32 -8.09
N TRP A 113 9.16 9.48 -9.16
CA TRP A 113 10.60 9.77 -9.08
C TRP A 113 10.92 11.04 -8.30
N SER A 114 10.04 12.04 -8.34
CA SER A 114 10.25 13.27 -7.57
C SER A 114 10.09 13.03 -6.07
N LEU A 115 9.17 12.14 -5.64
CA LEU A 115 9.01 11.73 -4.24
C LEU A 115 10.18 10.84 -3.80
N GLU A 116 10.59 9.94 -4.67
CA GLU A 116 11.67 9.00 -4.42
C GLU A 116 13.03 9.64 -4.19
N ARG A 117 13.46 10.56 -5.06
CA ARG A 117 14.71 11.32 -4.84
C ARG A 117 14.71 12.06 -3.49
N GLU A 118 13.52 12.47 -3.04
CA GLU A 118 13.33 13.16 -1.78
C GLU A 118 13.39 12.22 -0.57
N THR A 119 12.75 11.04 -0.63
CA THR A 119 12.82 10.01 0.43
C THR A 119 14.19 9.35 0.48
N GLN A 120 14.80 9.02 -0.66
CA GLN A 120 16.15 8.49 -0.80
C GLN A 120 17.19 9.44 -0.18
N SER A 121 17.07 10.75 -0.45
CA SER A 121 17.95 11.76 0.16
C SER A 121 17.83 11.76 1.68
N MET A 122 16.62 11.54 2.23
CA MET A 122 16.44 11.35 3.67
C MET A 122 17.11 10.03 4.13
N PHE A 123 16.87 8.91 3.46
CA PHE A 123 17.39 7.58 3.82
C PHE A 123 18.92 7.51 3.84
N TYR A 124 19.62 8.03 2.82
CA TYR A 124 21.09 7.89 2.74
C TYR A 124 21.86 9.05 3.37
N ASN A 125 21.33 10.29 3.40
CA ASN A 125 22.06 11.42 4.00
C ASN A 125 21.80 11.59 5.52
N HIS A 126 21.03 10.71 6.18
CA HIS A 126 20.73 10.85 7.60
C HIS A 126 21.99 10.92 8.49
N HIS A 127 23.03 10.13 8.18
CA HIS A 127 24.33 10.18 8.86
C HIS A 127 25.07 11.52 8.76
N ARG A 128 24.74 12.39 7.78
CA ARG A 128 25.39 13.70 7.58
C ARG A 128 24.71 14.83 8.37
N ARG A 129 23.58 14.57 9.05
CA ARG A 129 22.91 15.58 9.88
C ARG A 129 23.71 15.84 11.16
N LYS A 130 24.07 17.11 11.41
CA LYS A 130 24.61 17.54 12.72
C LYS A 130 23.63 17.18 13.83
N ARG A 131 24.12 16.99 15.07
CA ARG A 131 23.33 16.69 16.30
C ARG A 131 22.41 17.82 16.76
N GLN A 132 21.66 18.46 15.86
CA GLN A 132 20.48 19.22 16.23
C GLN A 132 19.35 18.23 16.56
N ALA A 133 18.52 18.57 17.55
CA ALA A 133 17.35 17.76 17.87
C ALA A 133 16.40 17.73 16.66
N VAL A 134 16.32 16.59 16.00
CA VAL A 134 15.34 16.39 14.91
C VAL A 134 13.98 16.20 15.58
N PHE A 135 13.15 17.24 15.53
CA PHE A 135 11.73 17.11 15.86
C PHE A 135 11.05 16.27 14.78
N LEU A 136 10.86 14.99 15.09
CA LEU A 136 10.18 14.06 14.20
C LEU A 136 8.67 14.30 14.24
N PRO A 137 7.97 14.23 13.10
CA PRO A 137 6.52 14.03 13.03
C PRO A 137 6.06 12.94 13.99
N VAL A 138 4.98 13.21 14.73
CA VAL A 138 4.38 12.24 15.66
C VAL A 138 3.04 11.79 15.09
N ARG A 139 2.96 10.53 14.69
CA ARG A 139 1.73 9.87 14.28
C ARG A 139 0.95 9.50 15.56
N LYS A 140 -0.22 10.09 15.70
CA LYS A 140 -1.17 9.87 16.81
C LYS A 140 -2.36 9.06 16.33
N GLU A 141 -3.18 8.59 17.25
CA GLU A 141 -4.49 8.03 16.90
C GLU A 141 -5.39 9.14 16.32
N CYS A 142 -6.09 8.89 15.22
CA CYS A 142 -6.87 9.89 14.48
C CYS A 142 -7.91 10.64 15.35
N ARG A 143 -8.57 9.95 16.28
CA ARG A 143 -9.56 10.49 17.23
C ARG A 143 -8.95 11.30 18.37
N LEU A 144 -7.62 11.26 18.52
CA LEU A 144 -6.86 12.05 19.50
C LEU A 144 -6.19 13.28 18.86
N LEU A 145 -6.31 13.47 17.54
CA LEU A 145 -5.92 14.72 16.89
C LEU A 145 -6.80 15.89 17.37
N SER A 146 -6.20 17.06 17.54
CA SER A 146 -6.95 18.30 17.61
C SER A 146 -7.72 18.55 16.31
N GLN A 147 -8.80 19.32 16.38
CA GLN A 147 -9.60 19.69 15.20
C GLN A 147 -8.72 20.35 14.11
N TYR A 148 -7.72 21.15 14.49
CA TYR A 148 -6.77 21.77 13.57
C TYR A 148 -5.85 20.75 12.90
N GLU A 149 -5.23 19.82 13.65
CA GLU A 149 -4.41 18.74 13.07
C GLU A 149 -5.25 17.90 12.08
N ARG A 150 -6.47 17.51 12.47
CA ARG A 150 -7.38 16.69 11.66
C ARG A 150 -7.81 17.39 10.38
N GLN A 151 -8.29 18.64 10.46
CA GLN A 151 -8.68 19.42 9.29
C GLN A 151 -7.52 19.64 8.31
N ASN A 152 -6.31 19.86 8.83
CA ASN A 152 -5.12 20.07 8.00
C ASN A 152 -4.72 18.81 7.23
N LEU A 153 -4.79 17.65 7.88
CA LEU A 153 -4.52 16.34 7.29
C LEU A 153 -5.53 16.01 6.19
N PHE A 154 -6.83 16.11 6.50
CA PHE A 154 -7.90 15.84 5.53
C PHE A 154 -7.90 16.83 4.35
N TYR A 155 -7.58 18.10 4.59
CA TYR A 155 -7.36 19.08 3.54
C TYR A 155 -6.21 18.68 2.61
N ALA A 156 -5.07 18.24 3.15
CA ALA A 156 -3.92 17.81 2.34
C ALA A 156 -4.27 16.59 1.47
N ILE A 157 -4.99 15.61 2.03
CA ILE A 157 -5.46 14.42 1.30
C ILE A 157 -6.41 14.82 0.15
N ARG A 158 -7.43 15.63 0.43
CA ARG A 158 -8.36 16.12 -0.60
C ARG A 158 -7.65 16.98 -1.64
N SER A 159 -6.57 17.69 -1.27
CA SER A 159 -5.76 18.49 -2.19
C SER A 159 -4.88 17.67 -3.15
N LEU A 160 -4.47 16.45 -2.76
CA LEU A 160 -3.82 15.51 -3.70
C LEU A 160 -4.84 14.96 -4.71
N LYS A 161 -6.06 14.69 -4.27
CA LYS A 161 -7.12 14.10 -5.10
C LYS A 161 -7.76 15.09 -6.07
N MET A 162 -7.90 16.34 -5.65
CA MET A 162 -8.46 17.44 -6.45
C MET A 162 -7.39 18.19 -7.26
N ASP A 163 -6.18 17.63 -7.34
CA ASP A 163 -5.14 18.12 -8.24
C ASP A 163 -5.55 17.95 -9.72
N THR A 164 -5.08 18.84 -10.60
CA THR A 164 -5.48 18.88 -12.01
C THR A 164 -4.65 17.98 -12.94
N SER A 165 -3.66 17.25 -12.42
CA SER A 165 -2.91 16.24 -13.18
C SER A 165 -3.82 15.08 -13.59
N ASN A 166 -3.41 14.28 -14.60
CA ASN A 166 -4.23 13.19 -15.12
C ASN A 166 -3.43 11.88 -15.28
N PRO A 167 -3.46 10.95 -14.31
CA PRO A 167 -4.20 11.02 -13.04
C PRO A 167 -3.69 12.09 -12.07
N ASN A 168 -4.51 12.43 -11.07
CA ASN A 168 -4.12 13.31 -9.97
C ASN A 168 -3.10 12.61 -9.06
N GLU A 169 -2.35 13.40 -8.27
CA GLU A 169 -1.29 12.90 -7.39
C GLU A 169 -1.75 11.82 -6.39
N TYR A 170 -3.01 11.86 -5.93
CA TYR A 170 -3.56 10.82 -5.08
C TYR A 170 -3.71 9.51 -5.86
N ASP A 171 -4.34 9.55 -7.03
CA ASP A 171 -4.60 8.34 -7.82
C ASP A 171 -3.32 7.70 -8.35
N THR A 172 -2.32 8.49 -8.74
CA THR A 172 -0.99 7.96 -9.09
C THR A 172 -0.33 7.24 -7.91
N LEU A 173 -0.46 7.75 -6.67
CA LEU A 173 0.01 7.04 -5.49
C LEU A 173 -0.82 5.78 -5.21
N ALA A 174 -2.15 5.88 -5.24
CA ALA A 174 -3.05 4.75 -5.02
C ALA A 174 -2.83 3.61 -6.03
N ASN A 175 -2.48 3.93 -7.26
CA ASN A 175 -2.21 2.94 -8.30
C ASN A 175 -0.87 2.17 -8.10
N LEU A 176 0.06 2.61 -7.22
CA LEU A 176 1.29 1.84 -6.89
C LEU A 176 1.02 0.49 -6.23
N HIS A 177 -0.19 0.28 -5.73
CA HIS A 177 -0.59 -0.94 -5.02
C HIS A 177 -1.53 -1.82 -5.88
N ARG A 178 -1.88 -1.38 -7.09
CA ARG A 178 -2.82 -2.07 -7.99
C ARG A 178 -2.16 -3.05 -8.95
N GLY A 179 -2.85 -4.15 -9.23
CA GLY A 179 -2.64 -5.05 -10.36
C GLY A 179 -2.04 -6.40 -9.99
N ASP A 180 -2.45 -7.44 -10.71
CA ASP A 180 -2.03 -8.84 -10.54
C ASP A 180 -0.50 -9.03 -10.56
N SER A 181 0.23 -8.18 -11.27
CA SER A 181 1.70 -8.22 -11.35
C SER A 181 2.40 -7.63 -10.13
N PHE A 182 1.68 -6.93 -9.25
CA PHE A 182 2.22 -6.27 -8.07
C PHE A 182 1.80 -6.93 -6.76
N GLN A 183 0.54 -7.39 -6.62
CA GLN A 183 0.03 -8.00 -5.37
C GLN A 183 1.02 -9.00 -4.72
N PRO A 184 1.68 -9.92 -5.47
CA PRO A 184 2.63 -10.91 -4.92
C PRO A 184 3.97 -10.35 -4.42
N HIS A 185 4.21 -9.04 -4.48
CA HIS A 185 5.44 -8.42 -3.94
C HIS A 185 5.22 -7.77 -2.57
N ALA A 186 3.96 -7.48 -2.21
CA ALA A 186 3.60 -6.66 -1.05
C ALA A 186 2.52 -7.29 -0.15
N HIS A 187 1.99 -8.46 -0.49
CA HIS A 187 1.06 -9.24 0.32
C HIS A 187 1.51 -10.70 0.40
N ASP A 188 0.94 -11.46 1.33
CA ASP A 188 1.14 -12.91 1.51
C ASP A 188 2.61 -13.33 1.73
N GLY A 189 3.42 -12.44 2.32
CA GLY A 189 4.86 -12.67 2.47
C GLY A 189 5.60 -11.72 3.42
N SER A 190 6.86 -12.05 3.73
CA SER A 190 7.72 -11.33 4.69
C SER A 190 7.84 -9.83 4.45
N ASN A 191 7.69 -9.40 3.20
CA ASN A 191 7.81 -7.99 2.80
C ASN A 191 6.56 -7.15 3.11
N PHE A 192 5.40 -7.75 3.41
CA PHE A 192 4.11 -7.04 3.57
C PHE A 192 4.24 -5.78 4.43
N LEU A 193 4.88 -5.92 5.60
CA LEU A 193 5.08 -4.82 6.55
C LEU A 193 6.10 -3.78 6.04
N GLY A 194 7.19 -4.23 5.42
CA GLY A 194 8.26 -3.38 4.90
C GLY A 194 7.82 -2.52 3.71
N TRP A 195 7.08 -3.13 2.77
CA TRP A 195 6.54 -2.44 1.59
C TRP A 195 5.56 -1.33 1.97
N HIS A 196 4.55 -1.67 2.78
CA HIS A 196 3.54 -0.71 3.20
C HIS A 196 4.13 0.45 4.02
N ARG A 197 5.18 0.22 4.80
CA ARG A 197 5.92 1.30 5.49
C ARG A 197 6.56 2.31 4.54
N VAL A 198 7.22 1.84 3.48
CA VAL A 198 7.84 2.72 2.47
C VAL A 198 6.75 3.48 1.71
N TYR A 199 5.65 2.81 1.38
CA TYR A 199 4.48 3.43 0.75
C TYR A 199 3.87 4.56 1.60
N LEU A 200 3.66 4.31 2.91
CA LEU A 200 3.20 5.35 3.85
C LEU A 200 4.17 6.54 3.92
N MET A 201 5.48 6.33 3.82
CA MET A 201 6.46 7.42 3.76
C MET A 201 6.33 8.25 2.49
N TYR A 202 6.13 7.64 1.32
CA TYR A 202 5.91 8.36 0.06
C TYR A 202 4.61 9.17 0.12
N TYR A 203 3.53 8.57 0.63
CA TYR A 203 2.24 9.23 0.80
C TYR A 203 2.31 10.41 1.78
N GLU A 204 2.92 10.22 2.95
CA GLU A 204 3.13 11.31 3.93
C GLU A 204 4.02 12.43 3.37
N ARG A 205 4.99 12.10 2.50
CA ARG A 205 5.81 13.11 1.81
C ARG A 205 4.98 13.93 0.83
N ALA A 206 4.10 13.31 0.04
CA ALA A 206 3.17 14.00 -0.85
C ALA A 206 2.23 14.95 -0.08
N LEU A 207 1.63 14.48 1.01
CA LEU A 207 0.79 15.31 1.88
C LEU A 207 1.55 16.54 2.41
N ARG A 208 2.82 16.37 2.79
CA ARG A 208 3.67 17.46 3.31
C ARG A 208 4.10 18.48 2.24
N ARG A 209 4.04 18.13 0.95
CA ARG A 209 4.18 19.09 -0.16
C ARG A 209 2.94 19.99 -0.28
N ARG A 210 1.75 19.42 -0.13
CA ARG A 210 0.48 20.17 -0.14
C ARG A 210 0.27 21.01 1.11
N ARG A 211 0.71 20.53 2.28
CA ARG A 211 0.66 21.30 3.54
C ARG A 211 1.82 20.96 4.48
N ALA A 212 2.72 21.91 4.66
CA ALA A 212 3.87 21.75 5.56
C ALA A 212 3.43 21.38 6.98
N GLY A 213 4.11 20.40 7.58
CA GLY A 213 3.89 19.98 8.97
C GLY A 213 2.80 18.92 9.18
N VAL A 214 1.96 18.60 8.18
CA VAL A 214 0.99 17.49 8.34
C VAL A 214 1.70 16.16 8.57
N THR A 215 1.06 15.31 9.35
CA THR A 215 1.55 13.99 9.76
C THR A 215 0.36 13.05 9.70
N LEU A 216 0.56 11.82 9.23
CA LEU A 216 -0.49 10.81 9.21
C LEU A 216 -0.92 10.49 10.65
N CYS A 217 -2.19 10.13 10.81
CA CYS A 217 -2.68 9.48 12.01
C CYS A 217 -2.87 7.99 11.74
N PHE A 218 -2.86 7.17 12.80
CA PHE A 218 -3.28 5.79 12.72
C PHE A 218 -4.71 5.63 13.22
N TRP A 219 -5.46 4.71 12.62
CA TRP A 219 -6.81 4.35 13.07
C TRP A 219 -6.78 3.02 13.83
N ASP A 220 -6.82 3.11 15.16
CA ASP A 220 -6.77 1.95 16.05
C ASP A 220 -8.13 1.25 16.12
N THR A 221 -8.33 0.27 15.23
CA THR A 221 -9.59 -0.48 15.14
C THR A 221 -9.83 -1.45 16.30
N THR A 222 -8.87 -1.63 17.22
CA THR A 222 -9.13 -2.39 18.46
C THR A 222 -10.10 -1.64 19.37
N MET A 223 -10.14 -0.31 19.27
CA MET A 223 -11.12 0.52 19.97
C MET A 223 -12.56 0.25 19.50
N GLU A 224 -12.73 -0.10 18.22
CA GLU A 224 -14.00 -0.57 17.67
C GLU A 224 -14.26 -2.04 18.01
N PHE A 225 -13.26 -2.93 17.97
CA PHE A 225 -13.44 -4.31 18.40
C PHE A 225 -14.05 -4.38 19.82
N ASN A 226 -13.53 -3.54 20.71
CA ASN A 226 -13.98 -3.37 22.10
C ASN A 226 -15.40 -2.78 22.27
N LEU A 227 -16.07 -2.29 21.22
CA LEU A 227 -17.51 -1.96 21.28
C LEU A 227 -18.42 -3.21 21.32
N GLY A 228 -17.88 -4.37 20.92
CA GLY A 228 -18.63 -5.60 20.71
C GLY A 228 -19.31 -5.67 19.34
N MET A 229 -19.47 -6.89 18.83
CA MET A 229 -19.87 -7.19 17.45
C MET A 229 -21.15 -6.49 16.97
N GLU A 230 -22.16 -6.38 17.85
CA GLU A 230 -23.43 -5.72 17.57
C GLU A 230 -23.29 -4.21 17.29
N ASN A 231 -22.20 -3.61 17.76
CA ASN A 231 -21.96 -2.17 17.76
C ASN A 231 -20.78 -1.75 16.84
N TRP A 232 -20.09 -2.66 16.17
CA TRP A 232 -18.93 -2.32 15.32
C TRP A 232 -19.29 -1.31 14.23
N ALA A 233 -20.43 -1.49 13.56
CA ALA A 233 -20.92 -0.55 12.56
C ALA A 233 -21.24 0.84 13.15
N GLU A 234 -21.50 0.91 14.46
CA GLU A 234 -21.89 2.10 15.19
C GLU A 234 -20.68 2.86 15.77
N THR A 235 -19.57 3.04 15.03
CA THR A 235 -18.41 3.85 15.50
C THR A 235 -18.43 5.31 15.03
N ALA A 236 -18.01 6.23 15.91
CA ALA A 236 -17.92 7.66 15.65
C ALA A 236 -16.98 8.07 14.49
N VAL A 237 -16.07 7.20 14.03
CA VAL A 237 -15.19 7.51 12.88
C VAL A 237 -15.92 7.54 11.53
N PHE A 238 -17.10 6.93 11.42
CA PHE A 238 -17.99 7.08 10.25
C PHE A 238 -19.02 8.20 10.44
N SER A 239 -18.59 9.29 11.07
CA SER A 239 -19.31 10.57 11.11
C SER A 239 -18.68 11.58 10.14
N SER A 240 -19.41 12.67 9.88
CA SER A 240 -18.94 13.76 9.01
C SER A 240 -17.71 14.51 9.54
N ASP A 241 -17.31 14.28 10.79
CA ASP A 241 -16.08 14.82 11.38
C ASP A 241 -14.81 14.05 10.95
N PHE A 242 -14.97 12.81 10.46
CA PHE A 242 -13.90 11.86 10.18
C PHE A 242 -13.98 11.29 8.76
N PHE A 243 -14.50 10.08 8.55
CA PHE A 243 -14.41 9.41 7.27
C PHE A 243 -15.63 9.65 6.37
N GLY A 244 -16.73 10.20 6.91
CA GLY A 244 -18.03 10.27 6.24
C GLY A 244 -18.86 9.03 6.50
N ASN A 245 -19.99 8.90 5.80
CA ASN A 245 -20.95 7.82 5.99
C ASN A 245 -20.36 6.40 5.81
N ARG A 246 -21.02 5.44 6.48
CA ARG A 246 -20.57 4.03 6.58
C ARG A 246 -21.01 3.11 5.45
N ARG A 247 -22.08 3.44 4.72
CA ARG A 247 -22.64 2.61 3.64
C ARG A 247 -22.92 3.41 2.38
N GLU A 248 -23.01 2.70 1.26
CA GLU A 248 -23.27 3.23 -0.08
C GLU A 248 -22.22 4.27 -0.50
N ILE A 249 -22.58 5.18 -1.42
CA ILE A 249 -21.72 6.27 -1.89
C ILE A 249 -21.42 7.24 -0.74
N VAL A 250 -20.15 7.61 -0.58
CA VAL A 250 -19.71 8.57 0.44
C VAL A 250 -20.13 10.00 0.05
N THR A 251 -21.10 10.54 0.76
CA THR A 251 -21.75 11.85 0.53
C THR A 251 -21.53 12.84 1.68
N THR A 252 -21.00 12.39 2.83
CA THR A 252 -20.67 13.27 3.96
C THR A 252 -19.19 13.21 4.38
N GLY A 253 -18.80 14.14 5.23
CA GLY A 253 -17.42 14.29 5.70
C GLY A 253 -16.43 14.83 4.66
N PRO A 254 -15.13 14.79 4.95
CA PRO A 254 -14.07 15.35 4.11
C PRO A 254 -13.84 14.55 2.82
N PHE A 255 -14.27 13.30 2.77
CA PHE A 255 -14.14 12.40 1.62
C PHE A 255 -15.45 12.22 0.84
N ARG A 256 -16.43 13.12 1.04
CA ARG A 256 -17.62 13.17 0.18
C ARG A 256 -17.29 13.52 -1.27
N ASP A 257 -18.12 13.01 -2.17
CA ASP A 257 -18.06 13.27 -3.62
C ASP A 257 -16.69 12.89 -4.21
N TRP A 258 -16.07 11.82 -3.67
CA TRP A 258 -14.73 11.38 -4.04
C TRP A 258 -14.78 10.56 -5.34
N PRO A 259 -14.30 11.09 -6.47
CA PRO A 259 -14.40 10.39 -7.75
C PRO A 259 -13.43 9.21 -7.78
N LEU A 260 -13.81 8.12 -8.41
CA LEU A 260 -12.91 6.97 -8.63
C LEU A 260 -12.30 7.03 -10.04
N PRO A 261 -11.07 6.49 -10.24
CA PRO A 261 -10.51 6.32 -11.57
C PRO A 261 -11.44 5.51 -12.49
N PRO A 262 -11.46 5.80 -13.81
CA PRO A 262 -12.25 5.03 -14.75
C PRO A 262 -11.79 3.55 -14.79
N GLY A 263 -12.73 2.65 -15.03
CA GLY A 263 -12.48 1.20 -15.05
C GLY A 263 -12.68 0.49 -13.71
N LEU A 264 -13.15 1.20 -12.67
CA LEU A 264 -13.73 0.59 -11.47
C LEU A 264 -15.26 0.53 -11.60
N ASP A 265 -15.90 -0.42 -10.90
CA ASP A 265 -17.36 -0.67 -10.97
C ASP A 265 -18.21 0.51 -10.50
N PHE A 266 -17.64 1.43 -9.73
CA PHE A 266 -18.31 2.60 -9.17
C PHE A 266 -17.61 3.89 -9.63
N PRO A 267 -18.34 4.97 -9.98
CA PRO A 267 -17.76 6.26 -10.34
C PRO A 267 -17.33 7.11 -9.13
N PHE A 268 -17.80 6.77 -7.93
CA PHE A 268 -17.51 7.46 -6.67
C PHE A 268 -17.22 6.45 -5.56
N LEU A 269 -16.49 6.89 -4.53
CA LEU A 269 -16.16 6.09 -3.36
C LEU A 269 -17.41 5.48 -2.71
N THR A 270 -17.43 4.16 -2.57
CA THR A 270 -18.46 3.39 -1.86
C THR A 270 -17.86 2.64 -0.68
N ARG A 271 -18.66 2.49 0.39
CA ARG A 271 -18.33 1.66 1.57
C ARG A 271 -19.52 0.80 1.94
N ASN A 272 -19.30 -0.28 2.70
CA ASN A 272 -20.35 -1.22 3.08
C ASN A 272 -20.07 -1.83 4.46
N LEU A 273 -19.93 -0.96 5.47
CA LEU A 273 -19.46 -1.32 6.81
C LEU A 273 -20.30 -2.45 7.44
N SER A 274 -19.61 -3.52 7.85
CA SER A 274 -20.16 -4.76 8.41
C SER A 274 -21.14 -5.53 7.50
N ILE A 275 -21.16 -5.28 6.19
CA ILE A 275 -22.01 -6.01 5.23
C ILE A 275 -21.25 -7.14 4.51
N GLN A 276 -19.99 -6.90 4.12
CA GLN A 276 -19.18 -7.85 3.34
C GLN A 276 -18.42 -8.88 4.19
N GLY A 277 -18.68 -8.93 5.50
CA GLY A 277 -17.95 -9.75 6.46
C GLY A 277 -16.83 -8.97 7.15
N GLY A 278 -15.76 -9.65 7.54
CA GLY A 278 -14.65 -9.06 8.27
C GLY A 278 -14.98 -8.65 9.70
N MET A 279 -14.00 -8.03 10.37
CA MET A 279 -14.12 -7.47 11.72
C MET A 279 -13.07 -6.36 11.94
N PRO A 280 -13.26 -5.45 12.91
CA PRO A 280 -12.17 -4.61 13.42
C PRO A 280 -11.03 -5.48 13.97
N PHE A 281 -9.80 -4.96 13.99
CA PHE A 281 -8.60 -5.69 14.45
C PHE A 281 -8.82 -6.24 15.88
N ASP A 282 -8.63 -7.54 16.07
CA ASP A 282 -8.93 -8.20 17.35
C ASP A 282 -8.03 -7.64 18.48
N SER A 283 -8.63 -7.10 19.54
CA SER A 283 -7.86 -6.51 20.65
C SER A 283 -7.01 -7.55 21.38
N ARG A 284 -7.37 -8.84 21.30
CA ARG A 284 -6.58 -9.96 21.83
C ARG A 284 -5.35 -10.25 20.95
N ALA A 285 -5.50 -10.17 19.63
CA ALA A 285 -4.37 -10.26 18.71
C ALA A 285 -3.37 -9.12 18.96
N ALA A 286 -3.87 -7.88 19.09
CA ALA A 286 -3.04 -6.72 19.42
C ALA A 286 -2.34 -6.89 20.77
N TYR A 287 -3.04 -7.40 21.80
CA TYR A 287 -2.43 -7.71 23.10
C TYR A 287 -1.26 -8.70 22.96
N SER A 288 -1.42 -9.79 22.19
CA SER A 288 -0.34 -10.76 21.97
C SER A 288 0.85 -10.15 21.20
N ILE A 289 0.60 -9.35 20.16
CA ILE A 289 1.65 -8.59 19.45
C ILE A 289 2.42 -7.69 20.43
N PHE A 290 1.74 -6.98 21.34
CA PHE A 290 2.36 -5.97 22.20
C PHE A 290 3.01 -6.52 23.49
N TYR A 291 2.51 -7.65 24.01
CA TYR A 291 2.83 -8.10 25.38
C TYR A 291 3.14 -9.60 25.53
N ASN A 292 2.70 -10.50 24.63
CA ASN A 292 3.00 -11.93 24.76
C ASN A 292 4.53 -12.17 24.63
N PRO A 293 5.20 -12.80 25.61
CA PRO A 293 6.65 -13.01 25.59
C PRO A 293 7.11 -14.07 24.58
N ASN A 294 6.22 -14.92 24.09
CA ASN A 294 6.55 -15.97 23.12
C ASN A 294 6.57 -15.43 21.67
N THR A 295 5.80 -14.38 21.40
CA THR A 295 5.71 -13.70 20.10
C THR A 295 6.85 -12.68 19.97
N ILE A 296 8.09 -13.12 19.66
CA ILE A 296 9.29 -12.25 19.65
C ILE A 296 10.24 -12.42 18.45
N ILE A 297 9.78 -13.04 17.35
CA ILE A 297 10.51 -13.13 16.06
C ILE A 297 9.58 -12.81 14.90
N HIS A 298 10.04 -12.14 13.85
CA HIS A 298 9.13 -11.65 12.79
C HIS A 298 8.33 -12.77 12.13
N SER A 299 8.93 -13.95 11.96
CA SER A 299 8.23 -15.14 11.44
C SER A 299 7.06 -15.62 12.30
N THR A 300 6.88 -15.15 13.54
CA THR A 300 5.63 -15.40 14.28
C THR A 300 4.49 -14.48 13.83
N VAL A 301 4.77 -13.28 13.34
CA VAL A 301 3.75 -12.25 13.04
C VAL A 301 3.48 -12.03 11.54
N THR A 302 4.39 -12.47 10.67
CA THR A 302 4.24 -12.49 9.20
C THR A 302 4.02 -13.92 8.67
N VAL A 303 3.82 -14.04 7.35
CA VAL A 303 3.89 -15.32 6.63
C VAL A 303 5.27 -15.98 6.84
N GLU A 304 5.32 -17.30 6.66
CA GLU A 304 6.18 -18.31 7.33
C GLU A 304 5.75 -18.70 8.76
N GLY A 305 4.95 -17.90 9.44
CA GLY A 305 4.31 -18.27 10.70
C GLY A 305 2.95 -18.93 10.52
N PHE A 306 2.67 -19.98 11.30
CA PHE A 306 1.31 -20.53 11.52
C PHE A 306 0.47 -19.59 12.42
N GLY A 307 0.63 -18.28 12.26
CA GLY A 307 0.25 -17.26 13.23
C GLY A 307 1.12 -17.22 14.50
N PHE A 308 0.92 -16.17 15.30
CA PHE A 308 1.54 -16.00 16.62
C PHE A 308 0.65 -16.41 17.79
N ASP A 309 -0.62 -16.68 17.50
CA ASP A 309 -1.65 -17.04 18.48
C ASP A 309 -2.77 -17.83 17.79
N THR A 310 -3.54 -18.58 18.56
CA THR A 310 -4.75 -19.27 18.09
C THR A 310 -5.93 -18.74 18.88
N ILE A 311 -6.76 -17.92 18.25
CA ILE A 311 -7.90 -17.29 18.91
C ILE A 311 -9.13 -18.18 18.76
N THR A 312 -9.64 -18.69 19.88
CA THR A 312 -10.94 -19.37 19.96
C THR A 312 -12.07 -18.33 20.15
N ASN A 313 -13.17 -18.49 19.43
CA ASN A 313 -14.40 -17.72 19.66
C ASN A 313 -15.34 -18.41 20.69
N ARG A 314 -16.49 -17.80 20.98
CA ARG A 314 -17.46 -18.35 21.96
C ARG A 314 -18.14 -19.66 21.52
N LEU A 315 -18.03 -20.02 20.24
CA LEU A 315 -18.59 -21.25 19.66
C LEU A 315 -17.56 -22.40 19.63
N GLY A 316 -16.32 -22.16 20.08
CA GLY A 316 -15.23 -23.14 20.03
C GLY A 316 -14.43 -23.13 18.73
N GLU A 317 -14.74 -22.24 17.78
CA GLU A 317 -14.04 -22.15 16.50
C GLU A 317 -12.71 -21.41 16.67
N THR A 318 -11.64 -21.98 16.14
CA THR A 318 -10.26 -21.46 16.23
C THR A 318 -9.79 -20.89 14.90
N ARG A 319 -9.06 -19.77 14.96
CA ARG A 319 -8.29 -19.24 13.82
C ARG A 319 -6.87 -18.92 14.24
N ASP A 320 -5.93 -19.15 13.32
CA ASP A 320 -4.56 -18.68 13.45
C ASP A 320 -4.49 -17.17 13.16
N VAL A 321 -3.55 -16.48 13.81
CA VAL A 321 -3.49 -15.01 13.83
C VAL A 321 -2.17 -14.52 13.25
N THR A 322 -2.22 -13.81 12.13
CA THR A 322 -1.11 -13.01 11.57
C THR A 322 -1.48 -11.53 11.55
N ILE A 323 -0.50 -10.63 11.49
CA ILE A 323 -0.79 -9.18 11.36
C ILE A 323 -1.55 -8.90 10.06
N GLU A 324 -1.17 -9.59 8.97
CA GLU A 324 -1.82 -9.47 7.66
C GLU A 324 -3.26 -10.01 7.67
N GLY A 325 -3.54 -11.09 8.40
CA GLY A 325 -4.91 -11.61 8.59
C GLY A 325 -5.82 -10.64 9.35
N GLU A 326 -5.33 -10.03 10.44
CA GLU A 326 -6.08 -8.98 11.15
C GLU A 326 -6.26 -7.71 10.31
N HIS A 327 -5.27 -7.37 9.49
CA HIS A 327 -5.38 -6.32 8.49
C HIS A 327 -6.48 -6.62 7.47
N ASN A 328 -6.53 -7.84 6.92
CA ASN A 328 -7.52 -8.28 5.94
C ASN A 328 -8.94 -8.29 6.54
N ASN A 329 -9.08 -8.60 7.84
CA ASN A 329 -10.36 -8.48 8.54
C ASN A 329 -10.93 -7.06 8.47
N VAL A 330 -10.09 -6.03 8.64
CA VAL A 330 -10.52 -4.62 8.62
C VAL A 330 -10.88 -4.15 7.20
N HIS A 331 -10.14 -4.59 6.17
CA HIS A 331 -10.50 -4.33 4.77
C HIS A 331 -11.92 -4.82 4.44
N ASN A 332 -12.18 -6.09 4.74
CA ASN A 332 -13.50 -6.70 4.56
C ASN A 332 -14.59 -6.05 5.42
N TRP A 333 -14.23 -5.63 6.64
CA TRP A 333 -15.15 -4.95 7.56
C TRP A 333 -15.64 -3.60 7.05
N VAL A 334 -14.75 -2.75 6.53
CA VAL A 334 -15.12 -1.46 5.92
C VAL A 334 -15.89 -1.69 4.61
N GLY A 335 -15.43 -2.65 3.81
CA GLY A 335 -16.07 -3.05 2.57
C GLY A 335 -16.16 -1.93 1.52
N GLY A 336 -16.95 -2.17 0.48
CA GLY A 336 -17.00 -1.31 -0.70
C GLY A 336 -15.62 -1.29 -1.37
N VAL A 337 -15.07 -0.10 -1.63
CA VAL A 337 -13.74 0.05 -2.23
C VAL A 337 -12.64 -0.56 -1.35
N MET A 338 -12.70 -0.39 -0.02
CA MET A 338 -11.72 -0.96 0.92
C MET A 338 -11.73 -2.50 0.95
N GLY A 339 -12.86 -3.14 0.61
CA GLY A 339 -12.99 -4.60 0.62
C GLY A 339 -12.40 -5.30 -0.59
N LEU A 340 -11.96 -4.56 -1.61
CA LEU A 340 -11.39 -5.09 -2.85
C LEU A 340 -9.89 -4.86 -2.85
N LEU A 341 -9.08 -5.92 -2.98
CA LEU A 341 -7.63 -5.87 -2.83
C LEU A 341 -6.97 -4.81 -3.73
N ASP A 342 -7.30 -4.79 -5.03
CA ASP A 342 -6.73 -3.83 -5.97
C ASP A 342 -7.10 -2.37 -5.65
N PRO A 343 -8.37 -1.93 -5.67
CA PRO A 343 -8.70 -0.52 -5.50
C PRO A 343 -8.76 -0.06 -4.04
N ALA A 344 -8.40 -0.88 -3.04
CA ALA A 344 -8.48 -0.46 -1.63
C ALA A 344 -7.82 0.91 -1.34
N PRO A 345 -6.64 1.26 -1.90
CA PRO A 345 -6.03 2.58 -1.69
C PRO A 345 -6.79 3.76 -2.34
N GLN A 346 -7.76 3.51 -3.22
CA GLN A 346 -8.65 4.58 -3.70
C GLN A 346 -9.57 5.12 -2.60
N ASP A 347 -9.77 4.41 -1.48
CA ASP A 347 -10.37 4.94 -0.26
C ASP A 347 -9.28 5.53 0.67
N PRO A 348 -9.37 6.81 1.07
CA PRO A 348 -8.46 7.41 2.04
C PRO A 348 -8.32 6.68 3.39
N ILE A 349 -9.29 5.83 3.79
CA ILE A 349 -9.19 5.01 4.99
C ILE A 349 -7.96 4.09 4.97
N PHE A 350 -7.58 3.59 3.78
CA PHE A 350 -6.43 2.72 3.56
C PHE A 350 -5.19 3.20 4.32
N PHE A 351 -4.81 4.47 4.13
CA PHE A 351 -3.58 5.01 4.70
C PHE A 351 -3.63 5.14 6.23
N PHE A 352 -4.80 5.36 6.83
CA PHE A 352 -4.96 5.39 8.29
C PHE A 352 -4.95 3.99 8.91
N HIS A 353 -5.54 3.01 8.22
CA HIS A 353 -5.48 1.60 8.58
C HIS A 353 -4.05 1.05 8.50
N HIS A 354 -3.35 1.24 7.38
CA HIS A 354 -1.95 0.84 7.26
C HIS A 354 -1.03 1.57 8.24
N CYS A 355 -1.31 2.83 8.60
CA CYS A 355 -0.61 3.48 9.71
C CYS A 355 -0.82 2.79 11.07
N TYR A 356 -1.97 2.13 11.29
CA TYR A 356 -2.18 1.31 12.48
C TYR A 356 -1.48 -0.05 12.40
N ILE A 357 -1.42 -0.67 11.23
CA ILE A 357 -0.60 -1.88 11.00
C ILE A 357 0.88 -1.60 11.25
N ASP A 358 1.40 -0.48 10.73
CA ASP A 358 2.77 -0.04 10.96
C ASP A 358 3.03 0.35 12.43
N TYR A 359 2.04 0.94 13.12
CA TYR A 359 2.10 1.15 14.57
C TYR A 359 2.21 -0.19 15.32
N ALA A 360 1.32 -1.14 15.04
CA ALA A 360 1.32 -2.45 15.69
C ALA A 360 2.65 -3.19 15.46
N TRP A 361 3.22 -3.05 14.25
CA TRP A 361 4.54 -3.57 13.92
C TRP A 361 5.68 -2.88 14.69
N GLU A 362 5.67 -1.55 14.85
CA GLU A 362 6.67 -0.88 15.69
C GLU A 362 6.55 -1.29 17.17
N ARG A 363 5.33 -1.47 17.71
CA ARG A 363 5.13 -1.99 19.07
C ARG A 363 5.74 -3.39 19.24
N PHE A 364 5.66 -4.22 18.21
CA PHE A 364 6.34 -5.51 18.14
C PHE A 364 7.87 -5.39 18.06
N ARG A 365 8.41 -4.53 17.18
CA ARG A 365 9.87 -4.29 17.06
C ARG A 365 10.46 -3.71 18.35
N GLU A 366 9.75 -2.85 19.06
CA GLU A 366 10.10 -2.38 20.41
C GLU A 366 10.09 -3.51 21.45
N LYS A 367 9.14 -4.45 21.38
CA LYS A 367 9.13 -5.65 22.22
C LYS A 367 10.36 -6.51 21.94
N MET A 368 10.68 -6.82 20.68
CA MET A 368 11.86 -7.59 20.30
C MET A 368 13.16 -7.01 20.88
N LYS A 369 13.36 -5.70 20.76
CA LYS A 369 14.53 -5.00 21.34
C LYS A 369 14.61 -5.14 22.86
N ARG A 370 13.46 -5.07 23.57
CA ARG A 370 13.41 -5.31 25.03
C ARG A 370 13.78 -6.76 25.41
N TYR A 371 13.57 -7.73 24.53
CA TYR A 371 14.01 -9.12 24.68
C TYR A 371 15.41 -9.39 24.06
N GLY A 372 16.17 -8.34 23.71
CA GLY A 372 17.55 -8.48 23.23
C GLY A 372 17.69 -8.97 21.79
N ARG A 373 16.63 -8.90 20.98
CA ARG A 373 16.65 -9.23 19.54
C ARG A 373 16.73 -7.98 18.69
N ASP A 374 17.45 -8.05 17.57
CA ASP A 374 17.55 -6.97 16.59
C ASP A 374 16.52 -7.18 15.46
N PRO A 375 15.44 -6.38 15.38
CA PRO A 375 14.42 -6.48 14.35
C PRO A 375 14.85 -5.90 12.99
N THR A 376 16.08 -5.37 12.86
CA THR A 376 16.63 -4.94 11.57
C THR A 376 17.28 -6.10 10.80
N THR A 377 17.58 -7.21 11.48
CA THR A 377 18.22 -8.40 10.90
C THR A 377 17.36 -9.66 10.91
N ASP A 378 16.31 -9.71 11.75
CA ASP A 378 15.40 -10.85 11.92
C ASP A 378 14.31 -10.88 10.81
N TYR A 379 14.72 -10.89 9.55
CA TYR A 379 13.81 -10.90 8.39
C TYR A 379 13.41 -12.34 8.01
N PRO A 380 12.12 -12.71 7.93
CA PRO A 380 11.69 -14.08 7.58
C PRO A 380 11.94 -14.41 6.10
N GLY A 381 12.20 -15.67 5.77
CA GLY A 381 12.52 -16.10 4.39
C GLY A 381 13.94 -15.73 3.95
N HIS A 382 14.96 -16.40 4.49
CA HIS A 382 16.35 -16.23 4.03
C HIS A 382 16.72 -17.22 2.91
N GLY A 383 17.07 -16.70 1.72
CA GLY A 383 18.00 -17.39 0.82
C GLY A 383 17.39 -18.17 -0.34
N VAL A 384 16.21 -17.79 -0.82
CA VAL A 384 15.66 -18.29 -2.10
C VAL A 384 15.62 -17.11 -3.08
N GLU A 385 16.63 -16.97 -3.95
CA GLU A 385 16.74 -15.84 -4.90
C GLU A 385 15.58 -15.72 -5.92
N ALA A 386 14.67 -16.68 -5.95
CA ALA A 386 13.45 -16.67 -6.77
C ALA A 386 12.19 -16.21 -6.00
N ASP A 387 12.29 -15.93 -4.69
CA ASP A 387 11.19 -15.39 -3.90
C ASP A 387 11.13 -13.86 -4.05
N LEU A 388 9.93 -13.36 -4.36
CA LEU A 388 9.63 -11.93 -4.50
C LEU A 388 9.72 -11.19 -3.15
N HIS A 389 9.64 -11.94 -2.05
CA HIS A 389 9.80 -11.46 -0.69
C HIS A 389 11.20 -11.65 -0.12
N ASP A 390 12.20 -12.19 -0.86
CA ASP A 390 13.57 -12.33 -0.32
C ASP A 390 14.09 -10.98 0.19
N ALA A 391 14.81 -11.02 1.32
CA ALA A 391 15.35 -9.86 2.00
C ALA A 391 16.12 -8.89 1.08
N ASN A 392 16.84 -9.41 0.08
CA ASN A 392 17.66 -8.63 -0.85
C ASN A 392 16.98 -8.38 -2.21
N TYR A 393 15.74 -8.84 -2.40
CA TYR A 393 14.96 -8.55 -3.60
C TYR A 393 14.63 -7.04 -3.66
N PRO A 394 14.69 -6.39 -4.85
CA PRO A 394 14.30 -4.99 -5.00
C PRO A 394 12.81 -4.80 -4.67
N MET A 395 12.50 -3.81 -3.85
CA MET A 395 11.13 -3.51 -3.46
C MET A 395 10.39 -2.91 -4.67
N ILE A 396 9.61 -3.71 -5.39
CA ILE A 396 8.91 -3.26 -6.61
C ILE A 396 7.99 -2.08 -6.30
N GLY A 397 8.00 -1.09 -7.19
CA GLY A 397 7.40 0.24 -6.97
C GLY A 397 8.36 1.24 -6.29
N PHE A 398 9.36 0.78 -5.55
CA PHE A 398 10.32 1.58 -4.77
C PHE A 398 11.76 1.07 -4.93
N GLU A 399 12.26 0.93 -6.16
CA GLU A 399 13.46 0.11 -6.49
C GLU A 399 14.79 0.50 -5.82
N TRP A 400 14.87 1.64 -5.14
CA TRP A 400 16.04 2.06 -4.34
C TRP A 400 16.11 1.44 -2.95
N TYR A 401 15.04 0.76 -2.54
CA TYR A 401 14.93 -0.02 -1.33
C TYR A 401 14.92 -1.50 -1.70
N ARG A 402 15.61 -2.33 -0.92
CA ARG A 402 15.35 -3.77 -0.88
C ARG A 402 14.24 -4.03 0.14
N ASN A 403 13.62 -5.20 0.08
CA ASN A 403 12.61 -5.60 1.05
C ASN A 403 13.07 -5.44 2.52
N ILE A 404 14.31 -5.86 2.85
CA ILE A 404 14.90 -5.68 4.18
C ILE A 404 15.10 -4.21 4.59
N ASP A 405 15.22 -3.28 3.65
CA ASP A 405 15.43 -1.87 4.00
C ASP A 405 14.17 -1.26 4.65
N GLY A 406 12.98 -1.84 4.43
CA GLY A 406 11.75 -1.53 5.17
C GLY A 406 11.81 -1.91 6.67
N TYR A 407 12.66 -2.87 7.03
CA TYR A 407 12.88 -3.29 8.43
C TYR A 407 13.92 -2.40 9.14
N SER A 408 14.46 -1.37 8.47
CA SER A 408 15.44 -0.45 9.02
C SER A 408 14.89 0.40 10.18
N ASP A 409 15.77 0.71 11.14
CA ASP A 409 15.49 1.67 12.21
C ASP A 409 15.43 3.13 11.74
N PHE A 410 15.86 3.41 10.51
CA PHE A 410 15.81 4.75 9.91
C PHE A 410 14.42 5.41 10.04
N PHE A 411 13.34 4.65 9.88
CA PHE A 411 11.98 5.20 9.92
C PHE A 411 11.64 5.85 11.27
N THR A 412 11.83 5.13 12.38
CA THR A 412 11.54 5.65 13.72
C THR A 412 12.66 6.49 14.35
N GLN A 413 13.86 6.47 13.77
CA GLN A 413 14.97 7.36 14.16
C GLN A 413 15.01 8.68 13.35
N ASN A 414 14.45 8.74 12.13
CA ASN A 414 14.67 9.87 11.21
C ASN A 414 13.45 10.33 10.39
N VAL A 415 12.34 9.58 10.34
CA VAL A 415 11.14 9.94 9.55
C VAL A 415 9.94 10.31 10.42
N TYR A 416 9.55 9.47 11.37
CA TYR A 416 8.38 9.68 12.25
C TYR A 416 8.58 9.02 13.63
N ARG A 417 7.63 9.23 14.53
CA ARG A 417 7.42 8.45 15.76
C ARG A 417 5.94 8.17 15.95
N TYR A 418 5.61 7.17 16.76
CA TYR A 418 4.25 6.93 17.23
C TYR A 418 4.03 7.44 18.65
N GLU A 419 2.83 7.94 18.92
CA GLU A 419 2.33 8.23 20.27
C GLU A 419 1.19 7.26 20.59
N SER A 420 1.44 6.30 21.48
CA SER A 420 0.41 5.35 21.93
C SER A 420 -0.73 6.07 22.64
N PRO A 421 -2.00 5.71 22.37
CA PRO A 421 -3.13 6.30 23.06
C PRO A 421 -3.07 6.00 24.56
N THR A 422 -3.44 6.98 25.38
CA THR A 422 -3.56 6.81 26.84
C THR A 422 -4.99 7.04 27.27
N CYS A 423 -5.43 6.37 28.34
CA CYS A 423 -6.78 6.55 28.87
C CYS A 423 -7.11 8.02 29.22
N GLN A 424 -6.12 8.82 29.65
CA GLN A 424 -6.30 10.25 29.88
C GLN A 424 -6.56 11.03 28.58
N ALA A 425 -5.85 10.71 27.50
CA ALA A 425 -6.08 11.31 26.19
C ALA A 425 -7.44 10.89 25.62
N CYS A 426 -7.81 9.61 25.76
CA CYS A 426 -9.09 9.08 25.31
C CYS A 426 -10.28 9.64 26.11
N TYR A 427 -10.13 9.85 27.42
CA TYR A 427 -11.14 10.55 28.23
C TYR A 427 -11.36 12.00 27.76
N ASN A 428 -10.29 12.68 27.32
CA ASN A 428 -10.34 14.06 26.84
C ASN A 428 -10.84 14.19 25.38
N SER A 429 -11.01 13.09 24.64
CA SER A 429 -11.54 13.11 23.28
C SER A 429 -13.07 12.94 23.27
N PRO A 430 -13.81 13.72 22.46
CA PRO A 430 -15.25 13.51 22.32
C PRO A 430 -15.60 12.28 21.47
N TYR A 431 -14.62 11.54 20.94
CA TYR A 431 -14.81 10.39 20.04
C TYR A 431 -14.36 9.05 20.64
N THR A 432 -13.74 9.04 21.83
CA THR A 432 -13.33 7.83 22.56
C THR A 432 -13.68 7.93 24.05
N VAL A 433 -13.53 6.82 24.76
CA VAL A 433 -13.62 6.73 26.22
C VAL A 433 -12.47 5.89 26.76
N CYS A 434 -12.14 6.08 28.05
CA CYS A 434 -11.39 5.08 28.80
C CYS A 434 -12.36 4.00 29.28
N GLY A 435 -12.16 2.76 28.86
CA GLY A 435 -12.92 1.60 29.27
C GLY A 435 -12.28 0.84 30.46
N PRO A 436 -12.76 -0.37 30.75
CA PRO A 436 -12.11 -1.29 31.68
C PRO A 436 -10.63 -1.54 31.32
N GLU A 437 -9.84 -1.95 32.31
CA GLU A 437 -8.42 -2.32 32.13
C GLU A 437 -7.52 -1.21 31.54
N ASN A 438 -7.93 0.06 31.63
CA ASN A 438 -7.27 1.21 31.00
C ASN A 438 -7.15 1.11 29.47
N GLN A 439 -8.06 0.37 28.81
CA GLN A 439 -8.13 0.29 27.35
C GLN A 439 -8.93 1.48 26.81
N CYS A 440 -8.50 2.07 25.70
CA CYS A 440 -9.32 3.04 24.97
C CYS A 440 -10.39 2.30 24.15
N ILE A 441 -11.60 2.85 24.13
CA ILE A 441 -12.74 2.33 23.36
C ILE A 441 -13.31 3.46 22.51
N ALA A 442 -13.78 3.14 21.31
CA ALA A 442 -14.48 4.09 20.46
C ALA A 442 -15.76 4.57 21.16
N ARG A 443 -16.24 5.78 20.85
CA ARG A 443 -17.62 6.16 21.12
C ARG A 443 -18.49 5.72 19.97
N MET A 444 -19.74 5.38 20.29
CA MET A 444 -20.75 5.16 19.27
C MET A 444 -21.28 6.50 18.76
N ASN A 445 -22.11 7.15 19.57
CA ASN A 445 -22.55 8.53 19.31
C ASN A 445 -21.90 9.50 20.32
N TYR A 446 -21.86 10.79 19.95
CA TYR A 446 -21.42 11.87 20.83
C TYR A 446 -22.34 13.10 20.65
N PRO A 447 -22.49 13.96 21.67
CA PRO A 447 -23.52 15.00 21.65
C PRO A 447 -23.40 15.95 20.45
N GLY A 448 -24.44 16.00 19.62
CA GLY A 448 -24.55 16.89 18.46
C GLY A 448 -24.16 16.29 17.11
N MET A 449 -23.72 15.02 17.05
CA MET A 449 -23.37 14.32 15.80
C MET A 449 -23.90 12.88 15.83
N GLU A 450 -24.69 12.53 14.81
CA GLU A 450 -25.13 11.16 14.56
C GLU A 450 -24.18 10.47 13.57
N ILE A 451 -24.06 9.14 13.66
CA ILE A 451 -23.35 8.35 12.66
C ILE A 451 -24.20 8.31 11.39
N ASP A 452 -23.58 8.68 10.27
CA ASP A 452 -24.29 8.75 9.01
C ASP A 452 -24.30 7.38 8.31
N GLN A 453 -25.50 6.82 8.13
CA GLN A 453 -25.69 5.60 7.33
C GLN A 453 -25.24 5.82 5.88
N GLY A 454 -25.46 7.01 5.32
CA GLY A 454 -25.38 7.29 3.90
C GLY A 454 -26.76 7.33 3.22
N PRO A 455 -26.79 7.52 1.89
CA PRO A 455 -28.05 7.53 1.15
C PRO A 455 -28.77 6.17 1.27
N PRO A 456 -30.11 6.14 1.20
CA PRO A 456 -30.85 4.88 1.21
C PRO A 456 -30.41 4.03 0.00
N SER A 457 -30.12 2.76 0.26
CA SER A 457 -29.69 1.80 -0.76
C SER A 457 -30.66 1.81 -1.93
N GLN A 458 -30.17 2.21 -3.11
CA GLN A 458 -30.94 2.08 -4.33
C GLN A 458 -30.98 0.61 -4.67
N SER A 459 -32.14 -0.02 -4.48
CA SER A 459 -32.39 -1.40 -4.90
C SER A 459 -32.46 -1.49 -6.43
N ALA A 460 -31.33 -1.26 -7.09
CA ALA A 460 -31.09 -1.79 -8.41
C ALA A 460 -31.22 -3.32 -8.30
N PRO A 461 -32.02 -3.98 -9.16
CA PRO A 461 -32.13 -5.42 -9.09
C PRO A 461 -30.75 -6.01 -9.32
N TYR A 462 -30.28 -6.84 -8.37
CA TYR A 462 -29.13 -7.70 -8.58
C TYR A 462 -29.43 -8.59 -9.80
N VAL A 463 -28.94 -8.19 -10.96
CA VAL A 463 -28.73 -9.12 -12.06
C VAL A 463 -27.63 -10.04 -11.55
N ALA A 464 -28.04 -11.20 -11.06
CA ALA A 464 -27.13 -12.25 -10.63
C ALA A 464 -26.34 -12.74 -11.85
N LEU A 465 -25.25 -12.05 -12.15
CA LEU A 465 -24.19 -12.57 -13.00
C LEU A 465 -23.61 -13.77 -12.26
N SER A 466 -24.12 -14.95 -12.62
CA SER A 466 -23.60 -16.23 -12.18
C SER A 466 -22.22 -16.43 -12.81
N ALA A 467 -21.21 -15.78 -12.23
CA ALA A 467 -19.85 -16.23 -12.35
C ALA A 467 -19.82 -17.64 -11.74
N GLN A 468 -19.72 -18.66 -12.58
CA GLN A 468 -19.42 -20.01 -12.13
C GLN A 468 -18.02 -19.98 -11.53
N ALA A 469 -17.93 -19.82 -10.22
CA ALA A 469 -16.71 -20.06 -9.48
C ALA A 469 -16.29 -21.51 -9.74
N GLY A 470 -15.26 -21.68 -10.57
CA GLY A 470 -14.62 -22.97 -10.77
C GLY A 470 -13.98 -23.40 -9.45
N ALA A 471 -14.65 -24.29 -8.73
CA ALA A 471 -14.14 -24.85 -7.49
C ALA A 471 -12.95 -25.78 -7.79
N THR A 472 -11.75 -25.22 -7.95
CA THR A 472 -10.50 -25.96 -7.96
C THR A 472 -10.15 -26.37 -6.53
N ALA A 473 -10.74 -27.49 -6.10
CA ALA A 473 -10.39 -28.14 -4.84
C ALA A 473 -8.91 -28.59 -4.88
N PHE A 474 -8.03 -27.84 -4.22
CA PHE A 474 -6.68 -28.31 -3.93
C PHE A 474 -6.75 -29.43 -2.87
N ALA A 475 -6.58 -30.66 -3.33
CA ALA A 475 -6.60 -31.84 -2.48
C ALA A 475 -5.36 -31.89 -1.57
N SER A 476 -5.56 -31.73 -0.25
CA SER A 476 -4.52 -31.93 0.75
C SER A 476 -4.18 -33.42 0.92
N SER A 477 -3.22 -33.92 0.16
CA SER A 477 -2.80 -35.34 0.17
C SER A 477 -1.60 -35.61 1.10
N SER A 478 -1.84 -35.76 2.40
CA SER A 478 -0.97 -36.58 3.28
C SER A 478 -1.66 -36.93 4.60
N GLY A 479 -2.64 -37.83 4.55
CA GLY A 479 -3.30 -38.30 5.75
C GLY A 479 -2.42 -39.23 6.61
N ARG A 480 -2.38 -38.97 7.92
CA ARG A 480 -2.29 -40.04 8.93
C ARG A 480 -3.55 -40.01 9.79
N ARG A 481 -4.43 -40.98 9.56
CA ARG A 481 -5.65 -41.18 10.34
C ARG A 481 -5.30 -41.46 11.80
N PHE A 482 -5.88 -40.70 12.73
CA PHE A 482 -6.23 -41.20 14.05
C PHE A 482 -7.74 -41.29 14.14
N VAL A 483 -8.24 -42.50 14.44
CA VAL A 483 -9.66 -42.78 14.62
C VAL A 483 -10.02 -42.47 16.06
N ALA A 484 -10.84 -41.44 16.28
CA ALA A 484 -11.48 -41.22 17.57
C ALA A 484 -12.80 -41.99 17.61
N THR A 485 -12.84 -43.09 18.37
CA THR A 485 -14.08 -43.80 18.69
C THR A 485 -14.87 -42.99 19.71
N SER A 486 -16.13 -42.66 19.40
CA SER A 486 -17.08 -42.14 20.38
C SER A 486 -17.35 -43.19 21.46
N ASN A 487 -17.19 -42.81 22.73
CA ASN A 487 -17.92 -43.44 23.83
C ASN A 487 -18.62 -42.34 24.61
N SER A 488 -19.93 -42.51 24.77
CA SER A 488 -20.78 -41.76 25.69
C SER A 488 -20.61 -42.25 27.12
N GLU A 489 -20.59 -41.33 28.07
CA GLU A 489 -21.47 -41.31 29.26
C GLU A 489 -21.55 -39.89 29.81
#